data_AF-A0A925LDX4-F1
#
_entry.id   AF-A0A925LDX4-F1
#
_cell.length_a   1.000
_cell.length_b   1.000
_cell.length_c   1.000
_cell.angle_alpha   90.00
_cell.angle_beta   90.00
_cell.angle_gamma   90.00
#
_symmetry.space_group_name_H-M   'P 1'
#
loop_
_entity.id
_entity.type
_entity.pdbx_description
1 polymer ?
#
loop_
_entity_poly.entity_id
_entity_poly.type
_entity_poly.pdbx_seq_one_letter_code
_entity_poly.pdbx_strand_id
1 'polypeptide(L)' 'MSKNKISFVIEVALIVIMLGAVCGSALYVKGLVVETSAQEAVTVANNTKLVLYEGPKSLKDATEEDLISTSEN' A
#
# COMPACT_ATOMS: atom_id res chain seq x y z
N MET A 1 -35.91 -37.95 -19.19
CA MET A 1 -34.62 -37.56 -19.81
C MET A 1 -34.34 -36.04 -19.77
N SER A 2 -35.33 -35.14 -19.58
CA SER A 2 -35.10 -33.67 -19.56
C SER A 2 -34.66 -33.09 -18.21
N LYS A 3 -35.14 -33.64 -17.08
CA LYS A 3 -34.80 -33.15 -15.72
C LYS A 3 -33.29 -33.15 -15.45
N ASN A 4 -32.58 -34.19 -15.90
CA ASN A 4 -31.13 -34.30 -15.72
C ASN A 4 -30.36 -33.23 -16.50
N LYS A 5 -30.88 -32.81 -17.66
CA LYS A 5 -30.25 -31.74 -18.47
C LYS A 5 -30.42 -30.37 -17.81
N ILE A 6 -31.60 -30.11 -17.23
CA ILE A 6 -31.87 -28.85 -16.53
C ILE A 6 -31.03 -28.74 -15.25
N SER A 7 -30.93 -29.83 -14.49
CA SER A 7 -30.07 -29.88 -13.30
C SER A 7 -28.61 -29.61 -13.64
N PHE A 8 -28.11 -30.21 -14.72
CA PHE A 8 -26.73 -30.01 -15.19
C PHE A 8 -26.46 -28.56 -15.61
N VAL A 9 -27.40 -27.93 -16.33
CA VAL A 9 -27.26 -26.53 -16.75
C VAL A 9 -27.22 -25.59 -15.54
N ILE A 10 -28.05 -25.84 -14.52
CA ILE A 10 -28.08 -25.04 -13.29
C ILE A 10 -26.76 -25.18 -12.52
N GLU A 11 -26.23 -26.41 -12.42
CA GLU A 11 -24.98 -26.69 -11.72
C GLU A 11 -23.78 -26.01 -12.41
N VAL A 12 -23.71 -26.09 -13.74
CA VAL A 12 -22.67 -25.41 -14.53
C VAL A 12 -22.79 -23.89 -14.39
N ALA A 13 -24.01 -23.33 -14.43
CA ALA A 13 -24.22 -21.90 -14.24
C ALA A 13 -23.75 -21.42 -12.85
N LEU A 14 -24.03 -22.19 -11.80
CA LEU A 14 -23.58 -21.90 -10.44
C LEU A 14 -22.04 -21.89 -10.33
N ILE A 15 -21.37 -22.86 -10.96
CA ILE A 15 -19.89 -22.91 -10.99
C ILE A 15 -19.30 -21.68 -11.68
N VAL A 16 -19.88 -21.26 -12.81
CA VAL A 16 -19.44 -20.08 -13.56
C VAL A 16 -19.60 -18.80 -12.72
N ILE A 17 -20.73 -18.65 -12.02
CA ILE A 17 -20.98 -17.51 -11.13
C ILE A 17 -19.97 -17.49 -9.97
N MET A 18 -19.72 -18.65 -9.35
CA MET A 18 -18.72 -18.80 -8.28
C MET A 18 -17.32 -18.38 -8.75
N LEU A 19 -16.88 -18.87 -9.91
CA LEU A 19 -15.59 -18.49 -10.50
C LEU A 19 -15.51 -16.99 -10.80
N GLY A 20 -16.58 -16.42 -11.34
CA GLY A 20 -16.69 -14.98 -11.58
C GLY A 20 -16.57 -14.15 -10.29
N ALA A 21 -17.22 -14.57 -9.21
CA ALA A 21 -17.15 -13.90 -7.92
C ALA A 21 -15.75 -13.97 -7.29
N VAL A 22 -15.07 -15.11 -7.39
CA VAL A 22 -13.69 -15.28 -6.90
C VAL A 22 -12.73 -14.42 -7.70
N CYS A 23 -12.81 -14.43 -9.04
CA CYS A 23 -11.97 -13.57 -9.88
C CYS A 23 -12.26 -12.07 -9.68
N GLY A 24 -13.54 -11.69 -9.54
CA GLY A 24 -13.96 -10.32 -9.31
C GLY A 24 -13.46 -9.75 -7.99
N SER A 25 -13.54 -10.53 -6.91
CA SER A 25 -13.06 -10.10 -5.59
C SER A 25 -11.55 -9.87 -5.55
N ALA A 26 -10.76 -10.71 -6.24
CA ALA A 26 -9.32 -10.52 -6.35
C ALA A 26 -8.92 -9.23 -7.09
N LEU A 27 -9.67 -8.83 -8.12
CA LEU A 27 -9.43 -7.57 -8.84
C LEU A 27 -9.87 -6.36 -8.01
N TYR A 28 -11.00 -6.46 -7.31
CA TYR A 28 -11.50 -5.40 -6.44
C TYR A 28 -10.54 -5.06 -5.30
N VAL A 29 -9.99 -6.09 -4.62
CA VAL A 29 -9.01 -5.89 -3.54
C VAL A 29 -7.71 -5.27 -4.07
N LYS A 30 -7.24 -5.67 -5.27
CA LYS A 30 -6.06 -5.05 -5.88
C LYS A 30 -6.28 -3.56 -6.21
N GLY A 31 -7.46 -3.20 -6.69
CA GLY A 31 -7.82 -1.80 -6.96
C GLY A 31 -7.77 -0.94 -5.69
N LEU A 32 -8.39 -1.43 -4.60
CA LEU A 32 -8.41 -0.71 -3.32
C LEU A 32 -7.02 -0.51 -2.70
N VAL A 33 -6.13 -1.51 -2.78
CA VAL A 33 -4.76 -1.39 -2.24
C VAL A 33 -3.94 -0.33 -2.98
N VAL A 34 -4.14 -0.20 -4.29
CA VAL A 34 -3.46 0.82 -5.11
C VAL A 34 -3.95 2.23 -4.76
N GLU A 35 -5.25 2.41 -4.53
CA GLU A 35 -5.80 3.71 -4.14
C GLU A 35 -5.34 4.14 -2.74
N THR A 36 -5.34 3.21 -1.77
CA THR A 36 -4.88 3.51 -0.40
C THR A 36 -3.39 3.88 -0.35
N SER A 37 -2.53 3.14 -1.07
CA SER A 37 -1.09 3.42 -1.07
C SER A 37 -0.73 4.75 -1.73
N ALA A 38 -1.47 5.17 -2.76
CA ALA A 38 -1.29 6.49 -3.37
C ALA A 38 -1.67 7.62 -2.41
N GLN A 39 -2.70 7.42 -1.59
CA GLN A 39 -3.20 8.44 -0.67
C GLN A 39 -2.31 8.60 0.58
N GLU A 40 -1.72 7.51 1.06
CA GLU A 40 -0.73 7.54 2.15
C GLU A 40 0.56 8.24 1.71
N ALA A 41 1.07 7.98 0.49
CA ALA A 41 2.29 8.61 -0.02
C ALA A 41 2.17 10.14 -0.11
N VAL A 42 1.01 10.64 -0.55
CA VAL A 42 0.74 12.09 -0.63
C VAL A 42 0.62 12.72 0.77
N THR A 43 0.05 11.99 1.73
CA THR A 43 -0.10 12.48 3.11
C THR A 43 1.24 12.57 3.82
N VAL A 44 2.14 11.59 3.64
CA VAL A 44 3.50 11.62 4.19
C VAL A 44 4.31 12.76 3.57
N ALA A 45 4.24 12.95 2.25
CA ALA A 45 4.97 14.02 1.56
C ALA A 45 4.52 15.44 1.97
N ASN A 46 3.23 15.64 2.28
CA ASN A 46 2.73 16.95 2.70
C ASN A 46 2.96 17.25 4.20
N ASN A 47 3.02 16.22 5.06
CA ASN A 47 3.19 16.42 6.51
C ASN A 47 4.65 16.35 6.98
N THR A 48 5.59 15.90 6.13
CA THR A 48 7.01 15.92 6.46
C THR A 48 7.66 17.15 5.83
N LYS A 49 7.65 18.27 6.57
CA LYS A 49 8.58 19.37 6.31
C LYS A 49 9.99 18.84 6.60
N LEU A 50 10.61 18.22 5.61
CA LEU A 50 11.99 17.74 5.69
C LEU A 50 12.89 18.96 5.80
N VAL A 51 13.28 19.33 7.02
CA VAL A 51 14.33 20.33 7.24
C VAL A 51 15.65 19.59 7.10
N LEU A 52 16.27 19.70 5.93
CA LEU A 52 17.63 19.23 5.73
C LEU A 52 18.54 20.14 6.56
N TYR A 53 19.01 19.63 7.69
CA TYR A 53 20.07 20.30 8.45
C TYR A 53 21.37 20.13 7.67
N GLU A 54 21.79 21.19 6.99
CA GLU A 54 23.16 21.27 6.50
C GLU A 54 24.06 21.43 7.73
N GLY A 55 24.54 20.31 8.26
CA GLY A 55 25.51 20.32 9.36
C GLY A 55 26.77 21.13 8.99
N PRO A 56 27.59 21.47 10.00
CA PRO A 56 28.77 22.29 9.79
C PRO A 56 29.72 21.60 8.79
N LYS A 57 30.14 22.34 7.76
CA LYS A 57 31.04 21.85 6.71
C LYS A 57 32.43 21.50 7.23
N SER A 58 32.78 21.95 8.43
CA SER A 58 34.08 21.72 9.07
C SER A 58 33.97 21.73 10.60
N LEU A 59 34.86 21.01 11.28
CA LEU A 59 34.97 20.99 12.76
C LEU A 59 35.25 22.37 13.38
N LYS A 60 35.76 23.33 12.59
CA LYS A 60 35.99 24.71 13.04
C LYS A 60 34.72 25.54 13.10
N ASP A 61 33.71 25.15 12.33
CA ASP A 61 32.41 25.82 12.23
C ASP A 61 31.34 25.11 13.08
N ALA A 62 31.73 24.05 13.79
CA ALA A 62 30.84 23.31 14.68
C ALA A 62 30.54 24.12 15.94
N THR A 63 29.26 24.27 16.26
CA THR A 63 28.82 24.88 17.51
C THR A 63 28.85 23.86 18.64
N GLU A 64 28.81 24.31 19.90
CA GLU A 64 28.80 23.42 21.06
C GLU A 64 27.63 22.43 21.02
N GLU A 65 26.49 22.84 20.44
CA GLU A 65 25.30 22.02 20.25
C GLU A 65 25.52 20.86 19.26
N ASP A 66 26.32 21.06 18.22
CA ASP A 66 26.64 20.02 17.22
C ASP A 66 27.51 18.90 17.82
N LEU A 67 28.37 19.23 18.79
CA LEU A 67 29.35 18.33 19.39
C LEU A 67 28.74 17.38 20.45
N ILE A 68 27.62 17.75 21.07
CA ILE A 68 26.97 16.97 22.14
C ILE A 68 26.26 15.73 21.57
N SER A 69 25.77 15.81 20.32
CA SER A 69 25.02 14.73 19.65
C SER A 69 25.82 13.44 19.40
N THR A 70 27.15 13.48 19.54
CA THR A 70 28.04 12.32 19.28
C THR A 70 28.44 11.57 20.57
N SER A 71 28.11 12.11 21.75
CA SER A 71 28.55 11.53 23.03
C SER A 71 27.58 10.53 23.68
N GLU A 72 26.37 10.34 23.14
CA GLU A 72 25.37 9.39 23.67
C GLU A 72 25.41 8.02 22.97
N ASN A 73 26.58 7.39 22.87
CA ASN A 73 26.68 5.97 22.48
C ASN A 73 27.76 5.22 23.28
#